data_AF-A0A1X2GJ95-F1
#
_entry.id   AF-A0A1X2GJ95-F1
#
_cell.length_a   1.000
_cell.length_b   1.000
_cell.length_c   1.000
_cell.angle_alpha   90.00
_cell.angle_beta   90.00
_cell.angle_gamma   90.00
#
_symmetry.space_group_name_H-M   'P 1'
#
loop_
_entity.id
_entity.type
_entity.pdbx_description
1 polymer ?
#
loop_
_entity_poly.entity_id
_entity_poly.type
_entity_poly.pdbx_seq_one_letter_code
_entity_poly.pdbx_strand_id
1 'polypeptide(L)'
;MLSPKPFTSTALLHVGTTPPAHGQRLNEEIAWKKITTAKNNQMDILQQLYDQRHAILTMIHTNTSRIQEAGKGKEEALAQQDYSGLDQQEKQLDHWKSDILQGTQSLQQVTLRIQREWSSLVQLMRNESSSATKVAQAYQTILHDREAQFQKYQQDTRLHFQRLQDDIQKQREALAADKSELAFDQDFMKQSSIELEEKMADAVHQEKEQKEILIEKMVDIDTEIQALMQRVAELKDQRQDLQQQVDRIDQHMERALTSFLPDQQQHQTERQETDRRKQRLERQERNLDQKEAMLHQARQREQEKQNKEQTSLDALQATLDQASQQATTSYSDDLHQVLTDCLLDRDKKLLEALAEQQRLGRQVEQQRQQIHQVRKDWWAMQDQLEDGNTTLASLEMKQTRCDRQMKRALQQDLYDVASHCQMELQRLEQEISSTRNKNQTYQDRSSQQQGQLDTLQESLARLKQSYDQQWQASSMSHFPTSLFLIHPWSPKKRVQSP
;
A
#
# COMPACT_ATOMS: atom_id res chain seq x y z
N MET A 1 49.82 -24.21 -24.30
CA MET A 1 48.38 -24.41 -24.53
C MET A 1 47.82 -25.30 -23.43
N LEU A 2 47.34 -24.70 -22.35
CA LEU A 2 46.51 -25.36 -21.34
C LEU A 2 45.51 -24.31 -20.87
N SER A 3 44.25 -24.49 -21.27
CA SER A 3 43.14 -23.63 -20.88
C SER A 3 42.87 -23.80 -19.38
N PRO A 4 42.76 -22.74 -18.58
CA PRO A 4 42.28 -22.86 -17.22
C PRO A 4 40.78 -23.15 -17.25
N LYS A 5 40.38 -24.29 -16.68
CA LYS A 5 38.97 -24.63 -16.45
C LYS A 5 38.35 -23.60 -15.49
N PRO A 6 37.10 -23.17 -15.72
CA PRO A 6 36.39 -22.34 -14.76
C PRO A 6 36.10 -23.15 -13.49
N PHE A 7 36.43 -22.57 -12.34
CA PHE A 7 35.98 -23.05 -11.03
C PHE A 7 34.46 -22.87 -10.96
N THR A 8 33.70 -23.88 -11.36
CA THR A 8 32.29 -24.02 -10.96
C THR A 8 32.28 -24.54 -9.53
N SER A 9 32.26 -23.63 -8.56
CA SER A 9 31.84 -23.94 -7.19
C SER A 9 30.33 -24.13 -7.19
N THR A 10 29.91 -25.33 -7.59
CA THR A 10 28.53 -25.77 -7.45
C THR A 10 28.35 -26.23 -6.01
N ALA A 11 28.12 -25.27 -5.10
CA ALA A 11 27.62 -25.58 -3.77
C ALA A 11 26.23 -26.22 -3.94
N LEU A 12 26.18 -27.53 -3.70
CA LEU A 12 24.97 -28.32 -3.59
C LEU A 12 24.06 -27.70 -2.54
N LEU A 13 22.99 -27.05 -3.01
CA LEU A 13 21.83 -26.68 -2.23
C LEU A 13 21.22 -27.95 -1.62
N HIS A 14 21.33 -28.08 -0.30
CA HIS A 14 20.54 -29.04 0.45
C HIS A 14 19.08 -28.59 0.38
N VAL A 15 18.29 -29.32 -0.42
CA VAL A 15 16.85 -29.13 -0.56
C VAL A 15 16.18 -29.73 0.67
N GLY A 16 16.07 -28.92 1.73
CA GLY A 16 15.10 -29.11 2.80
C GLY A 16 13.76 -28.50 2.37
N THR A 17 12.69 -29.27 2.52
CA THR A 17 11.29 -28.97 2.16
C THR A 17 10.69 -27.79 2.93
N THR A 18 11.17 -26.59 2.66
CA THR A 18 10.48 -25.32 2.93
C THR A 18 10.36 -24.60 1.59
N PRO A 19 9.22 -23.91 1.30
CA PRO A 19 9.17 -23.01 0.15
C PRO A 19 10.41 -22.11 0.23
N PRO A 20 11.16 -21.88 -0.88
CA PRO A 20 12.31 -21.00 -0.83
C PRO A 20 11.89 -19.70 -0.15
N ALA A 21 12.67 -19.16 0.80
CA ALA A 21 12.26 -18.02 1.63
C ALA A 21 11.66 -16.85 0.80
N HIS A 22 12.11 -16.68 -0.45
CA HIS A 22 11.52 -15.80 -1.45
C HIS A 22 10.06 -16.10 -1.86
N GLY A 23 9.70 -17.37 -2.06
CA GLY A 23 8.33 -17.79 -2.35
C GLY A 23 7.40 -17.56 -1.16
N GLN A 24 7.88 -17.78 0.06
CA GLN A 24 7.12 -17.46 1.27
C GLN A 24 6.92 -15.95 1.41
N ARG A 25 7.97 -15.13 1.23
CA ARG A 25 7.86 -13.66 1.22
C ARG A 25 6.82 -13.16 0.22
N LEU A 26 6.88 -13.64 -1.02
CA LEU A 26 5.96 -13.22 -2.07
C LEU A 26 4.51 -13.56 -1.73
N ASN A 27 4.26 -14.76 -1.19
CA ASN A 27 2.92 -15.17 -0.77
C ASN A 27 2.37 -14.29 0.35
N GLU A 28 3.18 -13.99 1.37
CA GLU A 28 2.78 -13.13 2.48
C GLU A 28 2.56 -11.67 2.03
N GLU A 29 3.38 -11.14 1.11
CA GLU A 29 3.16 -9.81 0.51
C GLU A 29 1.85 -9.74 -0.30
N ILE A 30 1.56 -10.78 -1.08
CA ILE A 30 0.31 -10.85 -1.86
C ILE A 30 -0.89 -10.92 -0.92
N ALA A 31 -0.81 -11.72 0.15
CA ALA A 31 -1.84 -11.80 1.17
C ALA A 31 -2.08 -10.44 1.84
N TRP A 32 -1.00 -9.78 2.25
CA TRP A 32 -1.06 -8.46 2.87
C TRP A 32 -1.68 -7.41 1.93
N LYS A 33 -1.23 -7.32 0.66
CA LYS A 33 -1.81 -6.42 -0.35
C LYS A 33 -3.30 -6.67 -0.60
N LYS A 34 -3.72 -7.95 -0.63
CA LYS A 34 -5.14 -8.31 -0.77
C LYS A 34 -5.96 -7.81 0.41
N ILE A 35 -5.45 -7.96 1.64
CA ILE A 35 -6.12 -7.49 2.85
C ILE A 35 -6.20 -5.95 2.86
N THR A 36 -5.12 -5.24 2.53
CA THR A 36 -5.13 -3.78 2.44
C THR A 36 -6.13 -3.28 1.38
N THR A 37 -6.21 -3.95 0.23
CA THR A 37 -7.20 -3.62 -0.81
C THR A 37 -8.63 -3.86 -0.31
N ALA A 38 -8.88 -5.00 0.33
CA ALA A 38 -10.19 -5.32 0.90
C ALA A 38 -10.60 -4.30 1.99
N LYS A 39 -9.66 -3.88 2.85
CA LYS A 39 -9.88 -2.85 3.87
C LYS A 39 -10.30 -1.52 3.25
N ASN A 40 -9.62 -1.06 2.19
CA ASN A 40 -9.96 0.19 1.53
C ASN A 40 -11.35 0.12 0.90
N ASN A 41 -11.67 -0.97 0.20
CA ASN A 41 -13.01 -1.19 -0.35
C ASN A 41 -14.09 -1.20 0.76
N GLN A 42 -13.77 -1.78 1.93
CA GLN A 42 -14.67 -1.81 3.08
C GLN A 42 -14.93 -0.41 3.65
N MET A 43 -13.91 0.46 3.66
CA MET A 43 -14.07 1.87 4.04
C MET A 43 -14.97 2.63 3.05
N ASP A 44 -14.81 2.39 1.75
CA ASP A 44 -15.66 3.00 0.72
C ASP A 44 -17.13 2.57 0.85
N ILE A 45 -17.38 1.28 1.14
CA ILE A 45 -18.73 0.77 1.41
C ILE A 45 -19.34 1.46 2.64
N LEU A 46 -18.58 1.59 3.73
CA LEU A 46 -19.04 2.28 4.93
C LEU A 46 -19.41 3.74 4.64
N GLN A 47 -18.59 4.45 3.87
CA GLN A 47 -18.88 5.82 3.46
C GLN A 47 -20.21 5.91 2.69
N GLN A 48 -20.41 5.05 1.69
CA GLN A 48 -21.66 5.01 0.92
C GLN A 48 -22.89 4.72 1.80
N LEU A 49 -22.76 3.84 2.79
CA LEU A 49 -23.85 3.54 3.72
C LEU A 49 -24.16 4.72 4.64
N TYR A 50 -23.16 5.48 5.08
CA TYR A 50 -23.37 6.72 5.84
C TYR A 50 -24.05 7.79 5.00
N ASP A 51 -23.65 7.96 3.74
CA ASP A 51 -24.29 8.89 2.81
C ASP A 51 -25.76 8.50 2.56
N GLN A 52 -26.02 7.19 2.38
CA GLN A 52 -27.38 6.66 2.24
C GLN A 52 -28.21 6.91 3.50
N ARG A 53 -27.64 6.65 4.69
CA ARG A 53 -28.30 6.93 5.97
C ARG A 53 -28.66 8.41 6.11
N HIS A 54 -27.74 9.29 5.74
CA HIS A 54 -27.96 10.73 5.79
C HIS A 54 -29.10 11.16 4.85
N ALA A 55 -29.11 10.67 3.62
CA ALA A 55 -30.17 10.95 2.65
C ALA A 55 -31.56 10.52 3.17
N ILE A 56 -31.65 9.33 3.79
CA ILE A 56 -32.90 8.83 4.39
C ILE A 56 -33.35 9.72 5.55
N LEU A 57 -32.43 10.11 6.45
CA LEU A 57 -32.75 11.00 7.56
C LEU A 57 -33.25 12.37 7.09
N THR A 58 -32.61 12.94 6.06
CA THR A 58 -33.03 14.21 5.45
C THR A 58 -34.42 14.11 4.82
N MET A 59 -34.72 12.99 4.14
CA MET A 59 -36.05 12.72 3.59
C MET A 59 -37.12 12.63 4.70
N ILE A 60 -36.86 11.87 5.77
CA ILE A 60 -37.77 11.73 6.92
C ILE A 60 -38.03 13.11 7.56
N HIS A 61 -36.98 13.90 7.76
CA HIS A 61 -37.10 15.23 8.35
C HIS A 61 -37.91 16.19 7.47
N THR A 62 -37.64 16.19 6.16
CA THR A 62 -38.36 17.03 5.19
C THR A 62 -39.84 16.67 5.15
N ASN A 63 -40.18 15.39 5.06
CA ASN A 63 -41.58 14.94 5.03
C ASN A 63 -42.30 15.19 6.37
N THR A 64 -41.59 15.09 7.49
CA THR A 64 -42.16 15.45 8.81
C THR A 64 -42.54 16.93 8.85
N SER A 65 -41.65 17.81 8.37
CA SER A 65 -41.90 19.26 8.32
C SER A 65 -43.11 19.57 7.43
N ARG A 66 -43.21 18.92 6.26
CA ARG A 66 -44.38 19.03 5.37
C ARG A 66 -45.68 18.59 6.02
N ILE A 67 -45.67 17.50 6.80
CA ILE A 67 -46.84 17.05 7.56
C ILE A 67 -47.28 18.09 8.59
N GLN A 68 -46.33 18.73 9.28
CA GLN A 68 -46.65 19.78 10.25
C GLN A 68 -47.24 21.03 9.58
N GLU A 69 -46.69 21.43 8.42
CA GLU A 69 -47.21 22.55 7.62
C GLU A 69 -48.62 22.26 7.09
N ALA A 70 -48.85 21.07 6.53
CA ALA A 70 -50.18 20.66 6.07
C ALA A 70 -51.21 20.56 7.21
N GLY A 71 -50.76 20.27 8.45
CA GLY A 71 -51.61 20.35 9.63
C GLY A 71 -52.22 21.74 9.84
N LYS A 72 -51.43 22.81 9.62
CA LYS A 72 -51.91 24.20 9.68
C LYS A 72 -52.83 24.54 8.51
N GLY A 73 -52.49 24.10 7.30
CA GLY A 73 -53.31 24.30 6.10
C GLY A 73 -54.70 23.65 6.18
N LYS A 74 -54.83 22.53 6.91
CA LYS A 74 -56.12 21.87 7.14
C LYS A 74 -57.08 22.74 7.96
N GLU A 75 -56.58 23.48 8.95
CA GLU A 75 -57.40 24.38 9.78
C GLU A 75 -57.90 25.57 8.95
N GLU A 76 -57.06 26.12 8.07
CA GLU A 76 -57.41 27.22 7.17
C GLU A 76 -58.43 26.80 6.10
N ALA A 77 -58.25 25.63 5.48
CA ALA A 77 -59.19 25.09 4.49
C ALA A 77 -60.57 24.79 5.10
N LEU A 78 -60.61 24.29 6.34
CA LEU A 78 -61.86 24.12 7.10
C LEU A 78 -62.56 25.46 7.36
N ALA A 79 -61.81 26.51 7.71
CA ALA A 79 -62.36 27.84 7.93
C ALA A 79 -62.92 28.46 6.63
N GLN A 80 -62.33 28.13 5.47
CA GLN A 80 -62.75 28.63 4.15
C GLN A 80 -63.79 27.74 3.46
N GLN A 81 -64.19 26.61 4.05
CA GLN A 81 -65.11 25.63 3.45
C GLN A 81 -64.61 25.03 2.12
N ASP A 82 -63.29 25.03 1.86
CA ASP A 82 -62.71 24.37 0.69
C ASP A 82 -62.49 22.86 0.96
N TYR A 83 -63.58 22.11 0.83
CA TYR A 83 -63.56 20.66 1.02
C TYR A 83 -62.76 19.91 -0.06
N SER A 84 -62.58 20.52 -1.24
CA SER A 84 -61.83 19.91 -2.35
C SER A 84 -60.32 20.00 -2.13
N GLY A 85 -59.84 21.15 -1.65
CA GLY A 85 -58.45 21.34 -1.24
C GLY A 85 -58.09 20.47 -0.04
N LEU A 86 -59.03 20.26 0.89
CA LEU A 86 -58.84 19.42 2.06
C LEU A 86 -58.64 17.93 1.70
N ASP A 87 -59.41 17.38 0.75
CA ASP A 87 -59.23 16.00 0.27
C ASP A 87 -57.88 15.81 -0.44
N GLN A 88 -57.42 16.79 -1.22
CA GLN A 88 -56.09 16.74 -1.84
C GLN A 88 -54.96 16.78 -0.79
N GLN A 89 -55.07 17.63 0.22
CA GLN A 89 -54.10 17.69 1.32
C GLN A 89 -54.07 16.39 2.13
N GLU A 90 -55.22 15.75 2.36
CA GLU A 90 -55.33 14.47 3.07
C GLU A 90 -54.58 13.36 2.32
N LYS A 91 -54.74 13.29 0.99
CA LYS A 91 -54.00 12.36 0.13
C LYS A 91 -52.48 12.60 0.16
N GLN A 92 -52.05 13.86 0.16
CA GLN A 92 -50.62 14.21 0.26
C GLN A 92 -50.03 13.84 1.62
N LEU A 93 -50.78 14.06 2.70
CA LEU A 93 -50.39 13.66 4.05
C LEU A 93 -50.17 12.14 4.14
N ASP A 94 -51.06 11.35 3.57
CA ASP A 94 -50.92 9.89 3.58
C ASP A 94 -49.74 9.42 2.75
N HIS A 95 -49.46 10.09 1.62
CA HIS A 95 -48.26 9.84 0.84
C HIS A 95 -46.97 10.11 1.64
N TRP A 96 -46.85 11.27 2.30
CA TRP A 96 -45.67 11.59 3.11
C TRP A 96 -45.52 10.68 4.34
N LYS A 97 -46.63 10.26 4.98
CA LYS A 97 -46.59 9.27 6.06
C LYS A 97 -46.07 7.92 5.56
N SER A 98 -46.51 7.49 4.37
CA SER A 98 -46.03 6.26 3.74
C SER A 98 -44.53 6.32 3.46
N ASP A 99 -44.05 7.44 2.90
CA ASP A 99 -42.62 7.66 2.64
C ASP A 99 -41.79 7.64 3.93
N ILE A 100 -42.27 8.27 5.02
CA ILE A 100 -41.60 8.23 6.33
C ILE A 100 -41.52 6.79 6.84
N LEU A 101 -42.60 6.01 6.72
CA LEU A 101 -42.62 4.61 7.15
C LEU A 101 -41.59 3.78 6.37
N GLN A 102 -41.58 3.91 5.05
CA GLN A 102 -40.61 3.22 4.18
C GLN A 102 -39.18 3.66 4.50
N GLY A 103 -38.94 4.96 4.64
CA GLY A 103 -37.64 5.53 5.03
C GLY A 103 -37.16 4.99 6.38
N THR A 104 -38.05 4.87 7.36
CA THR A 104 -37.71 4.33 8.68
C THR A 104 -37.29 2.86 8.61
N GLN A 105 -37.96 2.06 7.78
CA GLN A 105 -37.56 0.66 7.55
C GLN A 105 -36.21 0.57 6.84
N SER A 106 -35.98 1.40 5.81
CA SER A 106 -34.69 1.48 5.13
C SER A 106 -33.58 1.95 6.07
N LEU A 107 -33.84 2.91 6.96
CA LEU A 107 -32.90 3.41 7.96
C LEU A 107 -32.44 2.29 8.91
N GLN A 108 -33.36 1.44 9.35
CA GLN A 108 -33.05 0.27 10.17
C GLN A 108 -32.13 -0.72 9.42
N GLN A 109 -32.45 -1.02 8.15
CA GLN A 109 -31.63 -1.93 7.33
C GLN A 109 -30.22 -1.39 7.10
N VAL A 110 -30.10 -0.11 6.76
CA VAL A 110 -28.80 0.56 6.54
C VAL A 110 -27.98 0.58 7.84
N THR A 111 -28.61 0.88 8.98
CA THR A 111 -27.94 0.89 10.28
C THR A 111 -27.38 -0.49 10.65
N LEU A 112 -28.18 -1.56 10.48
CA LEU A 112 -27.71 -2.94 10.70
C LEU A 112 -26.58 -3.32 9.74
N ARG A 113 -26.63 -2.85 8.49
CA ARG A 113 -25.56 -3.09 7.52
C ARG A 113 -24.27 -2.39 7.94
N ILE A 114 -24.33 -1.11 8.32
CA ILE A 114 -23.18 -0.35 8.85
C ILE A 114 -22.49 -1.12 10.00
N GLN A 115 -23.25 -1.68 10.94
CA GLN A 115 -22.69 -2.48 12.05
C GLN A 115 -21.93 -3.73 11.56
N ARG A 116 -22.48 -4.46 10.59
CA ARG A 116 -21.81 -5.63 9.99
C ARG A 116 -20.55 -5.22 9.25
N GLU A 117 -20.62 -4.18 8.44
CA GLU A 117 -19.49 -3.71 7.65
C GLU A 117 -18.35 -3.19 8.52
N TRP A 118 -18.68 -2.56 9.65
CA TRP A 118 -17.70 -2.16 10.66
C TRP A 118 -17.03 -3.36 11.35
N SER A 119 -17.82 -4.38 11.71
CA SER A 119 -17.27 -5.62 12.29
C SER A 119 -16.31 -6.32 11.31
N SER A 120 -16.67 -6.33 10.03
CA SER A 120 -15.80 -6.79 8.94
C SER A 120 -14.51 -5.97 8.84
N LEU A 121 -14.59 -4.64 8.91
CA LEU A 121 -13.42 -3.76 8.87
C LEU A 121 -12.46 -4.02 10.03
N VAL A 122 -12.97 -4.20 11.25
CA VAL A 122 -12.17 -4.53 12.44
C VAL A 122 -11.45 -5.87 12.24
N GLN A 123 -12.13 -6.89 11.71
CA GLN A 123 -11.49 -8.17 11.37
C GLN A 123 -10.40 -8.01 10.31
N LEU A 124 -10.64 -7.21 9.27
CA LEU A 124 -9.64 -6.92 8.24
C LEU A 124 -8.41 -6.22 8.82
N MET A 125 -8.58 -5.29 9.77
CA MET A 125 -7.45 -4.63 10.44
C MET A 125 -6.64 -5.60 11.31
N ARG A 126 -7.31 -6.51 12.04
CA ARG A 126 -6.63 -7.59 12.79
C ARG A 126 -5.83 -8.51 11.86
N ASN A 127 -6.44 -8.90 10.75
CA ASN A 127 -5.78 -9.72 9.73
C ASN A 127 -4.62 -8.98 9.07
N GLU A 128 -4.74 -7.66 8.85
CA GLU A 128 -3.67 -6.82 8.30
C GLU A 128 -2.46 -6.78 9.24
N SER A 129 -2.67 -6.54 10.54
CA SER A 129 -1.60 -6.57 11.54
C SER A 129 -0.93 -7.94 11.61
N SER A 130 -1.72 -9.03 11.63
CA SER A 130 -1.18 -10.39 11.60
C SER A 130 -0.38 -10.68 10.34
N SER A 131 -0.87 -10.27 9.17
CA SER A 131 -0.19 -10.44 7.89
C SER A 131 1.07 -9.59 7.79
N ALA A 132 1.04 -8.35 8.28
CA ALA A 132 2.21 -7.47 8.34
C ALA A 132 3.29 -8.06 9.26
N THR A 133 2.90 -8.68 10.38
CA THR A 133 3.84 -9.41 11.25
C THR A 133 4.51 -10.57 10.52
N LYS A 134 3.76 -11.37 9.75
CA LYS A 134 4.33 -12.47 8.96
C LYS A 134 5.25 -11.97 7.84
N VAL A 135 4.88 -10.88 7.18
CA VAL A 135 5.72 -10.22 6.18
C VAL A 135 7.02 -9.74 6.82
N ALA A 136 6.94 -9.05 7.97
CA ALA A 136 8.12 -8.60 8.71
C ALA A 136 9.04 -9.78 9.10
N GLN A 137 8.48 -10.88 9.63
CA GLN A 137 9.25 -12.09 9.93
C GLN A 137 9.93 -12.66 8.69
N ALA A 138 9.24 -12.74 7.55
CA ALA A 138 9.82 -13.23 6.30
C ALA A 138 10.96 -12.33 5.79
N TYR A 139 10.79 -11.00 5.88
CA TYR A 139 11.82 -10.04 5.54
C TYR A 139 13.03 -10.14 6.48
N GLN A 140 12.80 -10.33 7.77
CA GLN A 140 13.86 -10.47 8.77
C GLN A 140 14.71 -11.73 8.51
N THR A 141 14.07 -12.86 8.20
CA THR A 141 14.81 -14.09 7.83
C THR A 141 15.64 -13.89 6.56
N ILE A 142 15.07 -13.28 5.51
CA ILE A 142 15.80 -13.02 4.26
C ILE A 142 16.95 -12.04 4.47
N LEU A 143 16.74 -11.00 5.27
CA LEU A 143 17.77 -10.02 5.59
C LEU A 143 18.92 -10.69 6.32
N HIS A 144 18.63 -11.49 7.35
CA HIS A 144 19.65 -12.25 8.07
C HIS A 144 20.43 -13.22 7.18
N ASP A 145 19.72 -13.98 6.32
CA ASP A 145 20.36 -14.89 5.37
C ASP A 145 21.26 -14.15 4.38
N ARG A 146 20.82 -13.00 3.87
CA ARG A 146 21.61 -12.19 2.93
C ARG A 146 22.79 -11.50 3.59
N GLU A 147 22.63 -11.00 4.81
CA GLU A 147 23.74 -10.44 5.60
C GLU A 147 24.81 -11.51 5.85
N ALA A 148 24.41 -12.72 6.25
CA ALA A 148 25.34 -13.82 6.47
C ALA A 148 26.07 -14.22 5.18
N GLN A 149 25.36 -14.31 4.06
CA GLN A 149 25.96 -14.59 2.74
C GLN A 149 26.93 -13.49 2.32
N PHE A 150 26.55 -12.22 2.52
CA PHE A 150 27.36 -11.07 2.15
C PHE A 150 28.63 -10.97 3.00
N GLN A 151 28.54 -11.19 4.31
CA GLN A 151 29.70 -11.24 5.21
C GLN A 151 30.67 -12.35 4.81
N LYS A 152 30.16 -13.56 4.55
CA LYS A 152 30.98 -14.68 4.09
C LYS A 152 31.67 -14.35 2.77
N TYR A 153 30.93 -13.79 1.82
CA TYR A 153 31.45 -13.37 0.52
C TYR A 153 32.54 -12.29 0.64
N GLN A 154 32.35 -11.28 1.50
CA GLN A 154 33.38 -10.27 1.78
C GLN A 154 34.66 -10.91 2.35
N GLN A 155 34.51 -11.85 3.29
CA GLN A 155 35.64 -12.56 3.90
C GLN A 155 36.39 -13.41 2.87
N ASP A 156 35.68 -14.22 2.09
CA ASP A 156 36.27 -15.07 1.04
C ASP A 156 37.01 -14.23 -0.01
N THR A 157 36.40 -13.11 -0.43
CA THR A 157 36.99 -12.21 -1.42
C THR A 157 38.22 -11.48 -0.88
N ARG A 158 38.18 -11.04 0.38
CA ARG A 158 39.34 -10.44 1.06
C ARG A 158 40.50 -11.44 1.13
N LEU A 159 40.23 -12.67 1.54
CA LEU A 159 41.24 -13.74 1.61
C LEU A 159 41.81 -14.06 0.22
N HIS A 160 40.97 -14.11 -0.80
CA HIS A 160 41.41 -14.33 -2.18
C HIS A 160 42.36 -13.22 -2.66
N PHE A 161 41.99 -11.95 -2.48
CA PHE A 161 42.84 -10.82 -2.86
C PHE A 161 44.12 -10.71 -2.04
N GLN A 162 44.08 -11.09 -0.76
CA GLN A 162 45.27 -11.13 0.08
C GLN A 162 46.25 -12.20 -0.41
N ARG A 163 45.77 -13.43 -0.67
CA ARG A 163 46.60 -14.50 -1.26
C ARG A 163 47.21 -14.10 -2.59
N LEU A 164 46.43 -13.47 -3.48
CA LEU A 164 46.94 -13.03 -4.78
C LEU A 164 48.01 -11.93 -4.63
N GLN A 165 47.81 -11.01 -3.68
CA GLN A 165 48.79 -9.97 -3.38
C GLN A 165 50.09 -10.57 -2.81
N ASP A 166 49.99 -11.51 -1.88
CA ASP A 166 51.14 -12.22 -1.30
C ASP A 166 51.92 -13.00 -2.37
N ASP A 167 51.21 -13.64 -3.32
CA ASP A 167 51.84 -14.35 -4.43
C ASP A 167 52.56 -13.42 -5.41
N ILE A 168 51.97 -12.25 -5.72
CA ILE A 168 52.63 -11.21 -6.54
C ILE A 168 53.88 -10.70 -5.82
N GLN A 169 53.79 -10.44 -4.51
CA GLN A 169 54.89 -9.95 -3.70
C GLN A 169 56.06 -10.95 -3.66
N LYS A 170 55.78 -12.24 -3.42
CA LYS A 170 56.80 -13.29 -3.49
C LYS A 170 57.47 -13.36 -4.86
N GLN A 171 56.70 -13.22 -5.94
CA GLN A 171 57.25 -13.21 -7.30
C GLN A 171 58.12 -11.96 -7.57
N ARG A 172 57.76 -10.80 -6.99
CA ARG A 172 58.58 -9.57 -7.04
C ARG A 172 59.90 -9.73 -6.30
N GLU A 173 59.87 -10.32 -5.11
CA GLU A 173 61.08 -10.59 -4.30
C GLU A 173 62.01 -11.56 -5.03
N ALA A 174 61.48 -12.63 -5.61
CA ALA A 174 62.27 -13.56 -6.44
C ALA A 174 62.87 -12.88 -7.68
N LEU A 175 62.07 -12.05 -8.38
CA LEU A 175 62.55 -11.29 -9.53
C LEU A 175 63.65 -10.28 -9.14
N ALA A 176 63.54 -9.65 -7.97
CA ALA A 176 64.56 -8.73 -7.46
C ALA A 176 65.86 -9.45 -7.15
N ALA A 177 65.79 -10.65 -6.56
CA ALA A 177 66.96 -11.50 -6.34
C ALA A 177 67.61 -11.90 -7.68
N ASP A 178 66.83 -12.38 -8.66
CA ASP A 178 67.32 -12.75 -9.98
C ASP A 178 67.95 -11.57 -10.74
N LYS A 179 67.38 -10.34 -10.59
CA LYS A 179 67.95 -9.12 -11.14
C LYS A 179 69.27 -8.74 -10.49
N SER A 180 69.39 -8.91 -9.17
CA SER A 180 70.63 -8.66 -8.43
C SER A 180 71.74 -9.63 -8.85
N GLU A 181 71.40 -10.91 -9.05
CA GLU A 181 72.32 -11.92 -9.56
C GLU A 181 72.76 -11.59 -10.99
N LEU A 182 71.82 -11.22 -11.87
CA LEU A 182 72.15 -10.79 -13.23
C LEU A 182 73.06 -9.55 -13.25
N ALA A 183 72.87 -8.60 -12.33
CA ALA A 183 73.73 -7.43 -12.23
C ALA A 183 75.16 -7.83 -11.83
N PHE A 184 75.30 -8.75 -10.89
CA PHE A 184 76.59 -9.33 -10.52
C PHE A 184 77.25 -10.05 -11.70
N ASP A 185 76.51 -10.92 -12.41
CA ASP A 185 77.00 -11.63 -13.59
C ASP A 185 77.48 -10.65 -14.67
N GLN A 186 76.72 -9.58 -14.94
CA GLN A 186 77.10 -8.56 -15.92
C GLN A 186 78.38 -7.82 -15.55
N ASP A 187 78.56 -7.48 -14.27
CA ASP A 187 79.76 -6.77 -13.83
C ASP A 187 80.98 -7.69 -13.81
N PHE A 188 80.81 -8.96 -13.42
CA PHE A 188 81.85 -9.99 -13.53
C PHE A 188 82.26 -10.22 -14.99
N MET A 189 81.29 -10.34 -15.90
CA MET A 189 81.56 -10.52 -17.33
C MET A 189 82.29 -9.33 -17.95
N LYS A 190 81.97 -8.10 -17.53
CA LYS A 190 82.74 -6.91 -17.96
C LYS A 190 84.19 -6.98 -17.49
N GLN A 191 84.42 -7.33 -16.23
CA GLN A 191 85.78 -7.47 -15.70
C GLN A 191 86.55 -8.57 -16.43
N SER A 192 85.95 -9.74 -16.59
CA SER A 192 86.53 -10.85 -17.37
C SER A 192 86.84 -10.45 -18.82
N SER A 193 85.98 -9.64 -19.45
CA SER A 193 86.22 -9.13 -20.82
C SER A 193 87.44 -8.22 -20.86
N ILE A 194 87.56 -7.30 -19.90
CA ILE A 194 88.69 -6.37 -19.79
C ILE A 194 89.99 -7.15 -19.54
N GLU A 195 89.98 -8.11 -18.60
CA GLU A 195 91.15 -8.94 -18.30
C GLU A 195 91.58 -9.81 -19.49
N LEU A 196 90.62 -10.33 -20.27
CA LEU A 196 90.92 -11.09 -21.48
C LEU A 196 91.52 -10.20 -22.57
N GLU A 197 90.95 -9.00 -22.78
CA GLU A 197 91.48 -8.01 -23.73
C GLU A 197 92.89 -7.56 -23.33
N GLU A 198 93.13 -7.29 -22.05
CA GLU A 198 94.46 -6.94 -21.52
C GLU A 198 95.46 -8.07 -21.72
N LYS A 199 95.12 -9.33 -21.39
CA LYS A 199 96.01 -10.49 -21.61
C LYS A 199 96.31 -10.73 -23.09
N MET A 200 95.30 -10.59 -23.96
CA MET A 200 95.49 -10.71 -25.39
C MET A 200 96.41 -9.59 -25.91
N ALA A 201 96.24 -8.36 -25.42
CA ALA A 201 97.09 -7.23 -25.79
C ALA A 201 98.53 -7.40 -25.30
N ASP A 202 98.73 -7.84 -24.06
CA ASP A 202 100.04 -8.10 -23.46
C ASP A 202 100.79 -9.24 -24.18
N ALA A 203 100.08 -10.33 -24.50
CA ALA A 203 100.64 -11.48 -25.19
C ALA A 203 101.20 -11.15 -26.58
N VAL A 204 100.65 -10.13 -27.24
CA VAL A 204 101.15 -9.65 -28.54
C VAL A 204 101.97 -8.37 -28.44
N HIS A 205 102.12 -7.79 -27.24
CA HIS A 205 102.74 -6.47 -27.07
C HIS A 205 104.22 -6.47 -27.50
N GLN A 206 105.01 -7.43 -27.00
CA GLN A 206 106.43 -7.55 -27.33
C GLN A 206 106.65 -7.85 -28.82
N GLU A 207 105.82 -8.70 -29.42
CA GLU A 207 105.89 -9.06 -30.83
C GLU A 207 105.46 -7.89 -31.74
N LYS A 208 104.46 -7.10 -31.31
CA LYS A 208 104.04 -5.88 -32.01
C LYS A 208 105.12 -4.80 -31.97
N GLU A 209 105.77 -4.61 -30.82
CA GLU A 209 106.88 -3.67 -30.65
C GLU A 209 108.09 -4.10 -31.50
N GLN A 210 108.43 -5.39 -31.51
CA GLN A 210 109.48 -5.93 -32.39
C GLN A 210 109.13 -5.77 -33.88
N LYS A 211 107.85 -5.98 -34.25
CA LYS A 211 107.36 -5.75 -35.61
C LYS A 211 107.49 -4.28 -36.02
N GLU A 212 107.12 -3.33 -35.16
CA GLU A 212 107.27 -1.89 -35.42
C GLU A 212 108.75 -1.49 -35.60
N ILE A 213 109.66 -1.99 -34.75
CA ILE A 213 111.11 -1.75 -34.87
C ILE A 213 111.66 -2.32 -36.19
N LEU A 214 111.21 -3.49 -36.63
CA LEU A 214 111.63 -4.09 -37.90
C LEU A 214 111.06 -3.36 -39.12
N ILE A 215 109.85 -2.80 -39.01
CA ILE A 215 109.25 -1.93 -40.04
C ILE A 215 110.04 -0.62 -40.17
N GLU A 216 110.43 0.02 -39.07
CA GLU A 216 111.26 1.24 -39.12
C GLU A 216 112.63 0.96 -39.76
N LYS A 217 113.27 -0.16 -39.42
CA LYS A 217 114.52 -0.59 -40.08
C LYS A 217 114.35 -0.87 -41.58
N MET A 218 113.16 -1.29 -42.02
CA MET A 218 112.85 -1.45 -43.44
C MET A 218 112.82 -0.09 -44.18
N VAL A 219 112.35 0.96 -43.51
CA VAL A 219 112.21 2.31 -44.08
C VAL A 219 113.54 3.08 -44.08
N ASP A 220 114.39 2.92 -43.05
CA ASP A 220 115.69 3.61 -42.96
C ASP A 220 116.68 3.15 -44.03
N ILE A 221 116.60 1.90 -44.50
CA ILE A 221 117.47 1.38 -45.57
C ILE A 221 117.09 1.98 -46.94
N ASP A 222 115.83 2.38 -47.16
CA ASP A 222 115.36 2.98 -48.42
C ASP A 222 115.97 4.37 -48.70
N THR A 223 116.48 5.08 -47.69
CA THR A 223 117.12 6.39 -47.86
C THR A 223 118.62 6.33 -48.18
N GLU A 224 119.32 5.23 -47.86
CA GLU A 224 120.74 5.02 -48.20
C GLU A 224 120.95 4.44 -49.62
N ILE A 225 119.87 4.00 -50.29
CA ILE A 225 119.91 3.19 -51.51
C ILE A 225 120.21 3.96 -52.82
N GLN A 226 120.17 5.30 -52.86
CA GLN A 226 120.59 6.03 -54.07
C GLN A 226 122.11 6.04 -54.29
N ALA A 227 122.93 5.68 -53.29
CA ALA A 227 124.39 5.83 -53.38
C ALA A 227 125.15 4.56 -53.81
N LEU A 228 124.62 3.34 -53.70
CA LEU A 228 125.45 2.12 -53.80
C LEU A 228 124.79 0.97 -54.57
N MET A 229 124.55 1.18 -55.87
CA MET A 229 123.99 0.19 -56.82
C MET A 229 124.80 -1.12 -56.99
N GLN A 230 125.96 -1.31 -56.36
CA GLN A 230 126.69 -2.59 -56.31
C GLN A 230 126.35 -3.48 -55.10
N ARG A 231 125.60 -2.97 -54.11
CA ARG A 231 125.13 -3.73 -52.93
C ARG A 231 123.75 -4.41 -53.11
N VAL A 232 123.15 -4.26 -54.31
CA VAL A 232 121.76 -4.66 -54.64
C VAL A 232 121.50 -6.17 -54.57
N ALA A 233 122.50 -7.03 -54.80
CA ALA A 233 122.32 -8.48 -54.71
C ALA A 233 122.26 -8.96 -53.25
N GLU A 234 123.09 -8.41 -52.36
CA GLU A 234 123.12 -8.77 -50.94
C GLU A 234 121.92 -8.20 -50.15
N LEU A 235 121.40 -7.02 -50.56
CA LEU A 235 120.24 -6.39 -49.92
C LEU A 235 118.88 -7.03 -50.32
N LYS A 236 118.79 -7.68 -51.48
CA LYS A 236 117.57 -8.45 -51.85
C LYS A 236 117.38 -9.67 -50.96
N ASP A 237 118.46 -10.37 -50.65
CA ASP A 237 118.44 -11.49 -49.71
C ASP A 237 118.10 -11.01 -48.29
N GLN A 238 118.64 -9.87 -47.86
CA GLN A 238 118.30 -9.29 -46.55
C GLN A 238 116.85 -8.78 -46.45
N ARG A 239 116.29 -8.18 -47.52
CA ARG A 239 114.86 -7.81 -47.57
C ARG A 239 113.96 -9.03 -47.51
N GLN A 240 114.30 -10.09 -48.24
CA GLN A 240 113.51 -11.33 -48.23
C GLN A 240 113.62 -12.02 -46.86
N ASP A 241 114.76 -11.96 -46.20
CA ASP A 241 114.94 -12.49 -44.84
C ASP A 241 114.16 -11.68 -43.80
N LEU A 242 114.16 -10.34 -43.87
CA LEU A 242 113.37 -9.48 -42.98
C LEU A 242 111.85 -9.64 -43.21
N GLN A 243 111.39 -9.76 -44.45
CA GLN A 243 109.98 -10.09 -44.73
C GLN A 243 109.61 -11.46 -44.16
N GLN A 244 110.49 -12.46 -44.28
CA GLN A 244 110.27 -13.76 -43.65
C GLN A 244 110.27 -13.67 -42.12
N GLN A 245 111.04 -12.77 -41.52
CA GLN A 245 111.02 -12.53 -40.08
C GLN A 245 109.71 -11.86 -39.64
N VAL A 246 109.21 -10.88 -40.39
CA VAL A 246 107.87 -10.28 -40.15
C VAL A 246 106.76 -11.32 -40.30
N ASP A 247 106.78 -12.12 -41.36
CA ASP A 247 105.77 -13.18 -41.57
C ASP A 247 105.84 -14.25 -40.45
N ARG A 248 107.05 -14.55 -39.93
CA ARG A 248 107.22 -15.45 -38.78
C ARG A 248 106.66 -14.84 -37.50
N ILE A 249 106.85 -13.55 -37.27
CA ILE A 249 106.30 -12.83 -36.12
C ILE A 249 104.77 -12.77 -36.22
N ASP A 250 104.21 -12.52 -37.42
CA ASP A 250 102.77 -12.55 -37.65
C ASP A 250 102.18 -13.94 -37.38
N GLN A 251 102.85 -15.00 -37.84
CA GLN A 251 102.47 -16.38 -37.48
C GLN A 251 102.64 -16.68 -35.99
N HIS A 252 103.62 -16.07 -35.31
CA HIS A 252 103.80 -16.21 -33.87
C HIS A 252 102.71 -15.49 -33.08
N MET A 253 102.33 -14.27 -33.47
CA MET A 253 101.20 -13.54 -32.89
C MET A 253 99.89 -14.30 -33.10
N GLU A 254 99.62 -14.80 -34.31
CA GLU A 254 98.43 -15.61 -34.58
C GLU A 254 98.42 -16.88 -33.73
N ARG A 255 99.55 -17.60 -33.61
CA ARG A 255 99.67 -18.78 -32.73
C ARG A 255 99.50 -18.42 -31.25
N ALA A 256 100.05 -17.29 -30.80
CA ALA A 256 99.92 -16.81 -29.43
C ALA A 256 98.47 -16.41 -29.09
N LEU A 257 97.74 -15.86 -30.06
CA LEU A 257 96.30 -15.58 -29.91
C LEU A 257 95.43 -16.84 -30.04
N THR A 258 95.91 -17.89 -30.73
CA THR A 258 95.16 -19.14 -30.92
C THR A 258 94.82 -19.83 -29.60
N SER A 259 95.68 -19.70 -28.57
CA SER A 259 95.40 -20.27 -27.24
C SER A 259 94.23 -19.62 -26.52
N PHE A 260 93.83 -18.40 -26.90
CA PHE A 260 92.73 -17.65 -26.29
C PHE A 260 91.40 -17.76 -27.06
N LEU A 261 91.37 -18.42 -28.22
CA LEU A 261 90.14 -18.68 -28.99
C LEU A 261 89.06 -19.41 -28.18
N PRO A 262 89.36 -20.45 -27.37
CA PRO A 262 88.37 -21.10 -26.53
C PRO A 262 87.75 -20.14 -25.51
N ASP A 263 88.57 -19.31 -24.87
CA ASP A 263 88.11 -18.32 -23.87
C ASP A 263 87.23 -17.25 -24.53
N GLN A 264 87.58 -16.79 -25.73
CA GLN A 264 86.77 -15.85 -26.51
C GLN A 264 85.39 -16.43 -26.89
N GLN A 265 85.35 -17.71 -27.28
CA GLN A 265 84.09 -18.41 -27.60
C GLN A 265 83.24 -18.65 -26.35
N GLN A 266 83.87 -19.01 -25.23
CA GLN A 266 83.18 -19.17 -23.95
C GLN A 266 82.58 -17.84 -23.48
N HIS A 267 83.35 -16.75 -23.56
CA HIS A 267 82.90 -15.40 -23.20
C HIS A 267 81.71 -14.93 -24.04
N GLN A 268 81.74 -15.17 -25.37
CA GLN A 268 80.59 -14.89 -26.24
C GLN A 268 79.35 -15.72 -25.88
N THR A 269 79.54 -16.99 -25.50
CA THR A 269 78.44 -17.88 -25.13
C THR A 269 77.80 -17.42 -23.82
N GLU A 270 78.61 -17.13 -22.81
CA GLU A 270 78.18 -16.60 -21.51
C GLU A 270 77.45 -15.26 -21.69
N ARG A 271 77.96 -14.34 -22.53
CA ARG A 271 77.28 -13.07 -22.86
C ARG A 271 75.90 -13.27 -23.48
N GLN A 272 75.77 -14.19 -24.43
CA GLN A 272 74.47 -14.51 -25.03
C GLN A 272 73.49 -15.10 -24.01
N GLU A 273 73.98 -15.89 -23.05
CA GLU A 273 73.17 -16.46 -21.98
C GLU A 273 72.70 -15.38 -20.99
N THR A 274 73.58 -14.45 -20.61
CA THR A 274 73.24 -13.27 -19.80
C THR A 274 72.17 -12.40 -20.48
N ASP A 275 72.30 -12.14 -21.80
CA ASP A 275 71.32 -11.36 -22.56
C ASP A 275 69.96 -12.05 -22.66
N ARG A 276 69.93 -13.38 -22.83
CA ARG A 276 68.70 -14.18 -22.80
C ARG A 276 68.04 -14.15 -21.42
N ARG A 277 68.83 -14.25 -20.34
CA ARG A 277 68.35 -14.15 -18.95
C ARG A 277 67.74 -12.76 -18.68
N LYS A 278 68.36 -11.68 -19.17
CA LYS A 278 67.83 -10.31 -19.10
C LYS A 278 66.46 -10.17 -19.77
N GLN A 279 66.33 -10.61 -21.02
CA GLN A 279 65.06 -10.54 -21.75
C GLN A 279 63.95 -11.37 -21.07
N ARG A 280 64.31 -12.52 -20.47
CA ARG A 280 63.37 -13.34 -19.69
C ARG A 280 62.87 -12.60 -18.45
N LEU A 281 63.76 -11.94 -17.70
CA LEU A 281 63.40 -11.17 -16.51
C LEU A 281 62.52 -9.97 -16.86
N GLU A 282 62.82 -9.23 -17.93
CA GLU A 282 61.98 -8.11 -18.40
C GLU A 282 60.56 -8.59 -18.79
N ARG A 283 60.44 -9.77 -19.41
CA ARG A 283 59.12 -10.36 -19.71
C ARG A 283 58.36 -10.77 -18.45
N GLN A 284 59.05 -11.31 -17.45
CA GLN A 284 58.46 -11.68 -16.17
C GLN A 284 57.98 -10.44 -15.39
N GLU A 285 58.75 -9.35 -15.40
CA GLU A 285 58.37 -8.07 -14.81
C GLU A 285 57.09 -7.51 -15.42
N ARG A 286 57.01 -7.42 -16.76
CA ARG A 286 55.79 -6.95 -17.45
C ARG A 286 54.56 -7.81 -17.14
N ASN A 287 54.75 -9.12 -16.98
CA ASN A 287 53.67 -10.03 -16.60
C ASN A 287 53.20 -9.77 -15.16
N LEU A 288 54.11 -9.48 -14.22
CA LEU A 288 53.75 -9.07 -12.86
C LEU A 288 52.98 -7.75 -12.84
N ASP A 289 53.45 -6.75 -13.59
CA ASP A 289 52.75 -5.45 -13.71
C ASP A 289 51.32 -5.64 -14.24
N GLN A 290 51.13 -6.51 -15.23
CA GLN A 290 49.80 -6.84 -15.77
C GLN A 290 48.92 -7.53 -14.73
N LYS A 291 49.44 -8.51 -13.99
CA LYS A 291 48.69 -9.20 -12.93
C LYS A 291 48.29 -8.24 -11.81
N GLU A 292 49.16 -7.31 -11.44
CA GLU A 292 48.90 -6.29 -10.42
C GLU A 292 47.82 -5.29 -10.89
N ALA A 293 47.89 -4.82 -12.14
CA ALA A 293 46.85 -3.99 -12.74
C ALA A 293 45.49 -4.72 -12.78
N MET A 294 45.48 -6.02 -13.15
CA MET A 294 44.27 -6.84 -13.13
C MET A 294 43.71 -7.01 -11.70
N LEU A 295 44.57 -7.19 -10.69
CA LEU A 295 44.16 -7.25 -9.28
C LEU A 295 43.52 -5.93 -8.83
N HIS A 296 44.10 -4.79 -9.19
CA HIS A 296 43.53 -3.47 -8.87
C HIS A 296 42.15 -3.28 -9.53
N GLN A 297 42.02 -3.62 -10.81
CA GLN A 297 40.74 -3.54 -11.51
C GLN A 297 39.69 -4.48 -10.90
N ALA A 298 40.10 -5.69 -10.50
CA ALA A 298 39.22 -6.65 -9.83
C ALA A 298 38.75 -6.11 -8.47
N ARG A 299 39.62 -5.50 -7.67
CA ARG A 299 39.24 -4.84 -6.41
C ARG A 299 38.23 -3.72 -6.60
N GLN A 300 38.41 -2.89 -7.64
CA GLN A 300 37.49 -1.78 -7.91
C GLN A 300 36.08 -2.28 -8.29
N ARG A 301 35.99 -3.26 -9.21
CA ARG A 301 34.71 -3.88 -9.58
C ARG A 301 34.04 -4.54 -8.38
N GLU A 302 34.84 -5.14 -7.50
CA GLU A 302 34.32 -5.77 -6.30
C GLU A 302 33.74 -4.75 -5.32
N GLN A 303 34.40 -3.61 -5.14
CA GLN A 303 33.90 -2.54 -4.28
C GLN A 303 32.59 -1.96 -4.80
N GLU A 304 32.43 -1.81 -6.12
CA GLU A 304 31.14 -1.43 -6.71
C GLU A 304 30.05 -2.46 -6.44
N LYS A 305 30.37 -3.76 -6.50
CA LYS A 305 29.44 -4.84 -6.20
C LYS A 305 29.04 -4.85 -4.72
N GLN A 306 29.99 -4.63 -3.81
CA GLN A 306 29.72 -4.49 -2.38
C GLN A 306 28.79 -3.32 -2.07
N ASN A 307 29.01 -2.16 -2.70
CA ASN A 307 28.13 -1.00 -2.55
C ASN A 307 26.69 -1.31 -3.00
N LYS A 308 26.52 -2.02 -4.14
CA LYS A 308 25.20 -2.43 -4.64
C LYS A 308 24.48 -3.37 -3.67
N GLU A 309 25.18 -4.39 -3.15
CA GLU A 309 24.61 -5.30 -2.16
C GLU A 309 24.24 -4.57 -0.87
N GLN A 310 25.07 -3.65 -0.39
CA GLN A 310 24.76 -2.83 0.78
C GLN A 310 23.48 -2.01 0.58
N THR A 311 23.33 -1.33 -0.57
CA THR A 311 22.09 -0.60 -0.89
C THR A 311 20.88 -1.51 -0.98
N SER A 312 21.05 -2.76 -1.42
CA SER A 312 19.97 -3.75 -1.42
C SER A 312 19.58 -4.21 -0.01
N LEU A 313 20.53 -4.34 0.91
CA LEU A 313 20.27 -4.64 2.32
C LEU A 313 19.53 -3.49 3.01
N ASP A 314 19.96 -2.25 2.78
CA ASP A 314 19.31 -1.05 3.33
C ASP A 314 17.84 -0.93 2.85
N ALA A 315 17.57 -1.26 1.58
CA ALA A 315 16.20 -1.28 1.04
C ALA A 315 15.33 -2.38 1.69
N LEU A 316 15.91 -3.55 1.95
CA LEU A 316 15.23 -4.63 2.68
C LEU A 316 14.92 -4.21 4.13
N GLN A 317 15.87 -3.56 4.81
CA GLN A 317 15.68 -3.05 6.17
C GLN A 317 14.57 -2.00 6.22
N ALA A 318 14.55 -1.03 5.30
CA ALA A 318 13.49 -0.03 5.25
C ALA A 318 12.10 -0.65 5.06
N THR A 319 12.01 -1.74 4.27
CA THR A 319 10.76 -2.47 4.05
C THR A 319 10.34 -3.25 5.30
N LEU A 320 11.30 -3.86 6.00
CA LEU A 320 11.10 -4.51 7.29
C LEU A 320 10.55 -3.52 8.32
N ASP A 321 11.17 -2.34 8.45
CA ASP A 321 10.75 -1.31 9.38
C ASP A 321 9.31 -0.83 9.11
N GLN A 322 8.95 -0.66 7.83
CA GLN A 322 7.60 -0.30 7.44
C GLN A 322 6.58 -1.38 7.83
N ALA A 323 6.88 -2.65 7.54
CA ALA A 323 6.00 -3.77 7.90
C ALA A 323 5.87 -3.89 9.43
N SER A 324 6.95 -3.72 10.18
CA SER A 324 6.96 -3.77 11.65
C SER A 324 6.18 -2.62 12.29
N GLN A 325 6.27 -1.39 11.75
CA GLN A 325 5.46 -0.26 12.21
C GLN A 325 3.96 -0.53 12.03
N GLN A 326 3.57 -1.15 10.91
CA GLN A 326 2.17 -1.48 10.64
C GLN A 326 1.69 -2.70 11.44
N ALA A 327 2.58 -3.62 11.80
CA ALA A 327 2.27 -4.71 12.73
C ALA A 327 1.96 -4.17 14.15
N THR A 328 2.69 -3.15 14.59
CA THR A 328 2.59 -2.57 15.94
C THR A 328 1.49 -1.51 16.11
N THR A 329 0.86 -1.06 15.02
CA THR A 329 -0.27 -0.13 15.12
C THR A 329 -1.49 -0.77 15.78
N SER A 330 -1.65 -0.49 17.08
CA SER A 330 -2.77 -0.87 17.98
C SER A 330 -4.17 -0.35 17.59
N TYR A 331 -4.31 0.29 16.42
CA TYR A 331 -5.58 0.93 16.01
C TYR A 331 -6.74 -0.05 15.91
N SER A 332 -6.50 -1.36 15.75
CA SER A 332 -7.53 -2.41 15.74
C SER A 332 -8.42 -2.41 16.97
N ASP A 333 -7.80 -2.41 18.16
CA ASP A 333 -8.53 -2.63 19.40
C ASP A 333 -9.19 -1.33 19.87
N ASP A 334 -8.56 -0.18 19.64
CA ASP A 334 -9.20 1.13 19.85
C ASP A 334 -10.40 1.33 18.91
N LEU A 335 -10.31 0.92 17.64
CA LEU A 335 -11.46 0.96 16.73
C LEU A 335 -12.57 0.03 17.19
N HIS A 336 -12.23 -1.18 17.64
CA HIS A 336 -13.20 -2.13 18.15
C HIS A 336 -13.90 -1.58 19.39
N GLN A 337 -13.17 -0.94 20.29
CA GLN A 337 -13.69 -0.26 21.48
C GLN A 337 -14.68 0.84 21.07
N VAL A 338 -14.29 1.75 20.15
CA VAL A 338 -15.18 2.81 19.62
C VAL A 338 -16.41 2.22 18.93
N LEU A 339 -16.26 1.11 18.20
CA LEU A 339 -17.37 0.41 17.58
C LEU A 339 -18.40 -0.04 18.59
N THR A 340 -17.89 -0.67 19.66
CA THR A 340 -18.70 -1.39 20.63
C THR A 340 -19.34 -0.42 21.60
N ASP A 341 -18.56 0.53 22.11
CA ASP A 341 -18.98 1.44 23.18
C ASP A 341 -19.77 2.63 22.66
N CYS A 342 -19.45 3.14 21.46
CA CYS A 342 -20.09 4.37 20.94
C CYS A 342 -21.10 4.09 19.82
N LEU A 343 -20.74 3.27 18.82
CA LEU A 343 -21.60 3.10 17.63
C LEU A 343 -22.73 2.10 17.88
N LEU A 344 -22.43 0.92 18.47
CA LEU A 344 -23.46 -0.08 18.76
C LEU A 344 -24.46 0.40 19.82
N ASP A 345 -24.02 1.04 20.89
CA ASP A 345 -24.92 1.57 21.93
C ASP A 345 -25.82 2.69 21.38
N ARG A 346 -25.26 3.63 20.61
CA ARG A 346 -26.06 4.69 19.96
C ARG A 346 -27.06 4.10 18.98
N ASP A 347 -26.63 3.19 18.12
CA ASP A 347 -27.51 2.62 17.09
C ASP A 347 -28.58 1.71 17.73
N LYS A 348 -28.28 1.01 18.83
CA LYS A 348 -29.27 0.28 19.64
C LYS A 348 -30.31 1.23 20.23
N LYS A 349 -29.89 2.32 20.87
CA LYS A 349 -30.80 3.35 21.41
C LYS A 349 -31.68 3.97 20.33
N LEU A 350 -31.11 4.23 19.15
CA LEU A 350 -31.86 4.75 18.01
C LEU A 350 -32.89 3.74 17.49
N LEU A 351 -32.53 2.45 17.41
CA LEU A 351 -33.47 1.39 17.02
C LEU A 351 -34.59 1.20 18.04
N GLU A 352 -34.28 1.24 19.33
CA GLU A 352 -35.27 1.19 20.43
C GLU A 352 -36.22 2.40 20.36
N ALA A 353 -35.69 3.60 20.15
CA ALA A 353 -36.48 4.82 20.00
C ALA A 353 -37.40 4.78 18.76
N LEU A 354 -36.89 4.31 17.61
CA LEU A 354 -37.69 4.13 16.40
C LEU A 354 -38.80 3.07 16.58
N ALA A 355 -38.49 1.95 17.24
CA ALA A 355 -39.47 0.91 17.52
C ALA A 355 -40.60 1.41 18.42
N GLU A 356 -40.25 2.16 19.48
CA GLU A 356 -41.21 2.77 20.39
C GLU A 356 -42.07 3.82 19.69
N GLN A 357 -41.47 4.64 18.81
CA GLN A 357 -42.21 5.60 18.01
C GLN A 357 -43.21 4.90 17.06
N GLN A 358 -42.82 3.81 16.40
CA GLN A 358 -43.74 3.04 15.56
C GLN A 358 -44.90 2.45 16.38
N ARG A 359 -44.61 1.94 17.58
CA ARG A 359 -45.62 1.41 18.50
C ARG A 359 -46.65 2.48 18.87
N LEU A 360 -46.18 3.65 19.33
CA LEU A 360 -47.03 4.79 19.67
C LEU A 360 -47.82 5.28 18.45
N GLY A 361 -47.19 5.35 17.28
CA GLY A 361 -47.85 5.74 16.03
C GLY A 361 -49.02 4.82 15.65
N ARG A 362 -48.85 3.49 15.78
CA ARG A 362 -49.94 2.52 15.57
C ARG A 362 -51.07 2.70 16.58
N GLN A 363 -50.75 2.96 17.84
CA GLN A 363 -51.75 3.21 18.88
C GLN A 363 -52.55 4.50 18.58
N VAL A 364 -51.88 5.58 18.15
CA VAL A 364 -52.53 6.83 17.74
C VAL A 364 -53.50 6.59 16.59
N GLU A 365 -53.08 5.81 15.58
CA GLU A 365 -53.91 5.51 14.42
C GLU A 365 -55.13 4.65 14.78
N GLN A 366 -54.94 3.60 15.57
CA GLN A 366 -56.04 2.76 16.08
C GLN A 366 -57.07 3.59 16.85
N GLN A 367 -56.60 4.50 17.70
CA GLN A 367 -57.47 5.34 18.51
C GLN A 367 -58.20 6.41 17.67
N ARG A 368 -57.55 6.94 16.62
CA ARG A 368 -58.20 7.80 15.62
C ARG A 368 -59.33 7.08 14.90
N GLN A 369 -59.11 5.82 14.49
CA GLN A 369 -60.13 5.00 13.83
C GLN A 369 -61.32 4.73 14.76
N GLN A 370 -61.06 4.45 16.04
CA GLN A 370 -62.11 4.31 17.05
C GLN A 370 -62.93 5.59 17.22
N ILE A 371 -62.27 6.76 17.37
CA ILE A 371 -62.97 8.05 17.46
C ILE A 371 -63.80 8.31 16.21
N HIS A 372 -63.26 8.02 15.02
CA HIS A 372 -63.99 8.21 13.77
C HIS A 372 -65.26 7.35 13.73
N GLN A 373 -65.17 6.08 14.13
CA GLN A 373 -66.30 5.18 14.18
C GLN A 373 -67.36 5.66 15.18
N VAL A 374 -66.97 6.02 16.41
CA VAL A 374 -67.92 6.53 17.43
C VAL A 374 -68.56 7.85 16.97
N ARG A 375 -67.82 8.74 16.30
CA ARG A 375 -68.38 9.98 15.73
C ARG A 375 -69.42 9.67 14.66
N LYS A 376 -69.15 8.71 13.77
CA LYS A 376 -70.08 8.29 12.73
C LYS A 376 -71.39 7.78 13.35
N ASP A 377 -71.29 6.95 14.38
CA ASP A 377 -72.45 6.40 15.08
C ASP A 377 -73.23 7.48 15.85
N TRP A 378 -72.52 8.44 16.46
CA TRP A 378 -73.12 9.60 17.13
C TRP A 378 -73.90 10.50 16.16
N TRP A 379 -73.33 10.80 14.99
CA TRP A 379 -74.00 11.58 13.95
C TRP A 379 -75.26 10.88 13.44
N ALA A 380 -75.19 9.56 13.19
CA ALA A 380 -76.37 8.79 12.78
C ALA A 380 -77.48 8.80 13.84
N MET A 381 -77.13 8.85 15.13
CA MET A 381 -78.11 9.00 16.21
C MET A 381 -78.72 10.39 16.29
N GLN A 382 -77.93 11.45 16.06
CA GLN A 382 -78.45 12.81 15.99
C GLN A 382 -79.46 12.99 14.86
N ASP A 383 -79.16 12.42 13.69
CA ASP A 383 -80.08 12.39 12.54
C ASP A 383 -81.40 11.69 12.89
N GLN A 384 -81.33 10.52 13.56
CA GLN A 384 -82.51 9.80 14.05
C GLN A 384 -83.31 10.57 15.11
N LEU A 385 -82.64 11.37 15.95
CA LEU A 385 -83.29 12.24 16.93
C LEU A 385 -84.01 13.40 16.25
N GLU A 386 -83.40 14.02 15.25
CA GLU A 386 -84.00 15.10 14.46
C GLU A 386 -85.24 14.59 13.69
N ASP A 387 -85.13 13.45 13.01
CA ASP A 387 -86.25 12.78 12.35
C ASP A 387 -87.37 12.38 13.34
N GLY A 388 -86.99 11.88 14.51
CA GLY A 388 -87.92 11.55 15.58
C GLY A 388 -88.65 12.80 16.10
N ASN A 389 -87.96 13.93 16.26
CA ASN A 389 -88.53 15.19 16.74
C ASN A 389 -89.46 15.83 15.71
N THR A 390 -89.11 15.80 14.42
CA THR A 390 -90.00 16.27 13.34
C THR A 390 -91.26 15.42 13.25
N THR A 391 -91.14 14.10 13.39
CA THR A 391 -92.28 13.16 13.44
C THR A 391 -93.18 13.46 14.64
N LEU A 392 -92.59 13.68 15.81
CA LEU A 392 -93.31 14.01 17.05
C LEU A 392 -94.08 15.33 16.90
N ALA A 393 -93.45 16.38 16.38
CA ALA A 393 -94.12 17.66 16.12
C ALA A 393 -95.30 17.52 15.14
N SER A 394 -95.16 16.68 14.10
CA SER A 394 -96.24 16.36 13.16
C SER A 394 -97.41 15.63 13.84
N LEU A 395 -97.13 14.65 14.69
CA LEU A 395 -98.15 13.91 15.46
C LEU A 395 -98.88 14.81 16.45
N GLU A 396 -98.18 15.70 17.16
CA GLU A 396 -98.78 16.67 18.09
C GLU A 396 -99.69 17.67 17.37
N MET A 397 -99.30 18.11 16.17
CA MET A 397 -100.18 18.94 15.31
C MET A 397 -101.45 18.18 14.89
N LYS A 398 -101.33 16.90 14.52
CA LYS A 398 -102.49 16.03 14.20
C LYS A 398 -103.39 15.83 15.41
N GLN A 399 -102.82 15.59 16.59
CA GLN A 399 -103.55 15.45 17.85
C GLN A 399 -104.36 16.72 18.15
N THR A 400 -103.72 17.89 18.05
CA THR A 400 -104.38 19.19 18.25
C THR A 400 -105.52 19.43 17.26
N ARG A 401 -105.34 19.03 15.99
CA ARG A 401 -106.38 19.12 14.97
C ARG A 401 -107.56 18.18 15.27
N CYS A 402 -107.28 16.94 15.65
CA CYS A 402 -108.30 15.94 15.98
C CYS A 402 -109.09 16.36 17.25
N ASP A 403 -108.43 16.91 18.27
CA ASP A 403 -109.08 17.47 19.46
C ASP A 403 -110.02 18.64 19.12
N ARG A 404 -109.59 19.55 18.24
CA ARG A 404 -110.46 20.64 17.75
C ARG A 404 -111.67 20.10 16.97
N GLN A 405 -111.49 19.05 16.16
CA GLN A 405 -112.58 18.41 15.41
C GLN A 405 -113.56 17.71 16.34
N MET A 406 -113.06 16.99 17.34
CA MET A 406 -113.87 16.36 18.40
C MET A 406 -114.71 17.40 19.13
N LYS A 407 -114.09 18.50 19.61
CA LYS A 407 -114.80 19.58 20.30
C LYS A 407 -115.88 20.23 19.44
N ARG A 408 -115.64 20.41 18.14
CA ARG A 408 -116.65 20.94 17.19
C ARG A 408 -117.78 19.93 16.94
N ALA A 409 -117.46 18.64 16.80
CA ALA A 409 -118.46 17.60 16.61
C ALA A 409 -119.40 17.48 17.83
N LEU A 410 -118.84 17.57 19.04
CA LEU A 410 -119.62 17.62 20.29
C LEU A 410 -120.52 18.87 20.37
N GLN A 411 -120.05 20.03 19.91
CA GLN A 411 -120.86 21.25 19.84
C GLN A 411 -122.02 21.18 18.83
N GLN A 412 -121.95 20.24 17.88
CA GLN A 412 -122.94 20.04 16.82
C GLN A 412 -123.79 18.77 17.04
N ASP A 413 -123.71 18.13 18.21
CA ASP A 413 -124.39 16.87 18.55
C ASP A 413 -124.06 15.69 17.60
N LEU A 414 -122.89 15.72 16.93
CA LEU A 414 -122.40 14.66 16.04
C LEU A 414 -121.57 13.64 16.82
N TYR A 415 -122.25 12.86 17.68
CA TYR A 415 -121.60 11.93 18.62
C TYR A 415 -120.77 10.82 17.95
N ASP A 416 -121.20 10.31 16.79
CA ASP A 416 -120.44 9.31 16.04
C ASP A 416 -119.08 9.87 15.59
N VAL A 417 -119.05 11.11 15.09
CA VAL A 417 -117.82 11.79 14.66
C VAL A 417 -116.92 12.09 15.86
N ALA A 418 -117.51 12.51 16.99
CA ALA A 418 -116.78 12.74 18.23
C ALA A 418 -116.13 11.44 18.76
N SER A 419 -116.84 10.31 18.70
CA SER A 419 -116.33 8.99 19.10
C SER A 419 -115.15 8.53 18.23
N HIS A 420 -115.25 8.71 16.91
CA HIS A 420 -114.13 8.41 15.99
C HIS A 420 -112.91 9.29 16.27
N CYS A 421 -113.10 10.59 16.50
CA CYS A 421 -112.01 11.49 16.88
C CYS A 421 -111.41 11.11 18.25
N GLN A 422 -112.21 10.65 19.21
CA GLN A 422 -111.72 10.19 20.51
C GLN A 422 -110.84 8.93 20.37
N MET A 423 -111.25 7.96 19.55
CA MET A 423 -110.43 6.78 19.26
C MET A 423 -109.12 7.16 18.55
N GLU A 424 -109.17 8.10 17.61
CA GLU A 424 -107.99 8.60 16.91
C GLU A 424 -107.04 9.37 17.85
N LEU A 425 -107.57 10.15 18.80
CA LEU A 425 -106.78 10.81 19.85
C LEU A 425 -106.06 9.80 20.75
N GLN A 426 -106.75 8.75 21.20
CA GLN A 426 -106.12 7.69 21.99
C GLN A 426 -105.00 6.98 21.22
N ARG A 427 -105.21 6.73 19.92
CA ARG A 427 -104.18 6.16 19.04
C ARG A 427 -102.99 7.10 18.88
N LEU A 428 -103.24 8.39 18.66
CA LEU A 428 -102.18 9.42 18.54
C LEU A 428 -101.41 9.58 19.85
N GLU A 429 -102.05 9.50 21.02
CA GLU A 429 -101.39 9.52 22.33
C GLU A 429 -100.44 8.32 22.52
N GLN A 430 -100.85 7.13 22.07
CA GLN A 430 -99.99 5.95 22.06
C GLN A 430 -98.81 6.10 21.09
N GLU A 431 -99.04 6.63 19.89
CA GLU A 431 -97.98 6.88 18.91
C GLU A 431 -96.99 7.96 19.39
N ILE A 432 -97.48 9.04 20.02
CA ILE A 432 -96.66 10.11 20.59
C ILE A 432 -95.82 9.58 21.77
N SER A 433 -96.43 8.83 22.70
CA SER A 433 -95.69 8.26 23.84
C SER A 433 -94.63 7.25 23.39
N SER A 434 -94.94 6.39 22.42
CA SER A 434 -93.98 5.48 21.80
C SER A 434 -92.82 6.22 21.13
N THR A 435 -93.11 7.30 20.38
CA THR A 435 -92.09 8.12 19.73
C THR A 435 -91.23 8.87 20.74
N ARG A 436 -91.82 9.43 21.80
CA ARG A 436 -91.07 10.05 22.93
C ARG A 436 -90.12 9.07 23.60
N ASN A 437 -90.57 7.85 23.87
CA ASN A 437 -89.72 6.83 24.48
C ASN A 437 -88.55 6.43 23.58
N LYS A 438 -88.77 6.35 22.25
CA LYS A 438 -87.70 6.12 21.28
C LYS A 438 -86.70 7.28 21.26
N ASN A 439 -87.18 8.53 21.18
CA ASN A 439 -86.32 9.72 21.22
C ASN A 439 -85.52 9.78 22.53
N GLN A 440 -86.13 9.49 23.68
CA GLN A 440 -85.41 9.43 24.95
C GLN A 440 -84.29 8.37 24.91
N THR A 441 -84.57 7.19 24.35
CA THR A 441 -83.57 6.13 24.20
C THR A 441 -82.41 6.58 23.29
N TYR A 442 -82.70 7.27 22.19
CA TYR A 442 -81.66 7.83 21.32
C TYR A 442 -80.87 8.94 22.01
N GLN A 443 -81.52 9.77 22.82
CA GLN A 443 -80.89 10.86 23.55
C GLN A 443 -79.95 10.34 24.65
N ASP A 444 -80.35 9.30 25.38
CA ASP A 444 -79.52 8.63 26.38
C ASP A 444 -78.30 7.98 25.72
N ARG A 445 -78.49 7.30 24.58
CA ARG A 445 -77.39 6.69 23.82
C ARG A 445 -76.45 7.73 23.19
N SER A 446 -76.99 8.85 22.68
CA SER A 446 -76.19 9.96 22.17
C SER A 446 -75.33 10.59 23.28
N SER A 447 -75.90 10.77 24.47
CA SER A 447 -75.16 11.25 25.65
C SER A 447 -74.06 10.29 26.08
N GLN A 448 -74.33 8.97 26.04
CA GLN A 448 -73.32 7.94 26.32
C GLN A 448 -72.19 7.95 25.28
N GLN A 449 -72.51 8.05 24.00
CA GLN A 449 -71.51 8.14 22.92
C GLN A 449 -70.70 9.43 22.99
N GLN A 450 -71.31 10.56 23.39
CA GLN A 450 -70.59 11.79 23.65
C GLN A 450 -69.57 11.62 24.78
N GLY A 451 -69.95 11.01 25.90
CA GLY A 451 -69.00 10.70 26.98
C GLY A 451 -67.88 9.74 26.56
N GLN A 452 -68.17 8.78 25.68
CA GLN A 452 -67.15 7.92 25.07
C GLN A 452 -66.22 8.71 24.13
N LEU A 453 -66.74 9.66 23.36
CA LEU A 453 -65.94 10.54 22.51
C LEU A 453 -65.00 11.40 23.34
N ASP A 454 -65.48 11.99 24.43
CA ASP A 454 -64.67 12.86 25.29
C ASP A 454 -63.51 12.06 25.93
N THR A 455 -63.80 10.86 26.45
CA THR A 455 -62.77 9.97 27.01
C THR A 455 -61.76 9.48 25.96
N LEU A 456 -62.21 9.14 24.76
CA LEU A 456 -61.33 8.75 23.66
C LEU A 456 -60.47 9.93 23.16
N GLN A 457 -61.02 11.15 23.14
CA GLN A 457 -60.29 12.36 22.75
C GLN A 457 -59.23 12.74 23.79
N GLU A 458 -59.55 12.68 25.09
CA GLU A 458 -58.59 12.91 26.16
C GLU A 458 -57.43 11.90 26.11
N SER A 459 -57.76 10.62 25.90
CA SER A 459 -56.74 9.57 25.81
C SER A 459 -55.90 9.70 24.52
N LEU A 460 -56.49 10.09 23.38
CA LEU A 460 -55.74 10.43 22.17
C LEU A 460 -54.81 11.64 22.39
N ALA A 461 -55.26 12.67 23.12
CA ALA A 461 -54.43 13.85 23.43
C ALA A 461 -53.21 13.47 24.27
N ARG A 462 -53.39 12.63 25.30
CA ARG A 462 -52.28 12.10 26.11
C ARG A 462 -51.33 11.25 25.27
N LEU A 463 -51.87 10.41 24.38
CA LEU A 463 -51.06 9.56 23.52
C LEU A 463 -50.26 10.37 22.50
N LYS A 464 -50.86 11.41 21.90
CA LYS A 464 -50.16 12.37 21.03
C LYS A 464 -49.05 13.10 21.79
N GLN A 465 -49.33 13.56 23.01
CA GLN A 465 -48.31 14.20 23.84
C GLN A 465 -47.13 13.27 24.13
N SER A 466 -47.39 11.99 24.44
CA SER A 466 -46.35 10.98 24.61
C SER A 466 -45.58 10.70 23.33
N TYR A 467 -46.27 10.65 22.18
CA TYR A 467 -45.65 10.49 20.85
C TYR A 467 -44.74 11.68 20.51
N ASP A 468 -45.20 12.91 20.74
CA ASP A 468 -44.47 14.14 20.46
C ASP A 468 -43.27 14.30 21.40
N GLN A 469 -43.40 13.95 22.68
CA GLN A 469 -42.28 13.91 23.63
C GLN A 469 -41.22 12.90 23.21
N GLN A 470 -41.64 11.69 22.80
CA GLN A 470 -40.72 10.68 22.32
C GLN A 470 -40.04 11.11 21.01
N TRP A 471 -40.76 11.78 20.12
CA TRP A 471 -40.22 12.34 18.88
C TRP A 471 -39.23 13.48 19.16
N GLN A 472 -39.52 14.38 20.09
CA GLN A 472 -38.61 15.44 20.52
C GLN A 472 -37.35 14.86 21.20
N ALA A 473 -37.52 13.88 22.08
CA ALA A 473 -36.40 13.18 22.70
C ALA A 473 -35.52 12.49 21.65
N SER A 474 -36.12 11.87 20.62
CA SER A 474 -35.41 11.17 19.55
C SER A 474 -34.75 12.12 18.53
N SER A 475 -35.36 13.28 18.27
CA SER A 475 -34.84 14.29 17.34
C SER A 475 -33.77 15.19 17.96
N MET A 476 -33.85 15.49 19.26
CA MET A 476 -32.85 16.32 19.96
C MET A 476 -31.67 15.53 20.52
N SER A 477 -31.81 14.24 20.81
CA SER A 477 -30.70 13.42 21.33
C SER A 477 -29.79 12.79 20.26
N HIS A 478 -30.10 12.93 18.97
CA HIS A 478 -29.43 12.17 17.90
C HIS A 478 -28.83 12.99 16.75
N PHE A 479 -28.82 14.32 16.84
CA PHE A 479 -28.03 15.17 15.93
C PHE A 479 -26.92 15.93 16.66
N PRO A 480 -25.85 15.27 17.11
CA PRO A 480 -24.57 15.95 17.13
C PRO A 480 -24.11 16.07 15.67
N THR A 481 -24.43 17.20 15.06
CA THR A 481 -23.80 17.70 13.83
C THR A 481 -22.27 17.77 13.97
N SER A 482 -21.74 17.65 15.18
CA SER A 482 -20.32 17.80 15.54
C SER A 482 -19.45 16.55 15.43
N LEU A 483 -19.97 15.37 15.07
CA LEU A 483 -19.15 14.16 14.84
C LEU A 483 -19.03 13.75 13.36
N PHE A 484 -19.62 14.52 12.44
CA PHE A 484 -19.49 14.31 10.99
C PHE A 484 -18.12 14.71 10.41
N LEU A 485 -17.15 15.02 11.27
CA LEU A 485 -15.75 15.11 10.91
C LEU A 485 -14.97 14.00 11.60
N ILE A 486 -15.32 12.74 11.29
CA ILE A 486 -14.21 11.81 11.03
C ILE A 486 -13.59 12.37 9.76
N HIS A 487 -12.65 13.30 9.95
CA HIS A 487 -11.77 13.75 8.88
C HIS A 487 -11.37 12.51 8.10
N PRO A 488 -11.45 12.52 6.75
CA PRO A 488 -10.97 11.40 5.98
C PRO A 488 -9.59 11.08 6.53
N TRP A 489 -9.40 9.84 6.96
CA TRP A 489 -8.10 9.26 7.19
C TRP A 489 -7.37 9.33 5.85
N SER A 490 -6.89 10.52 5.54
CA SER A 490 -5.99 10.79 4.45
C SER A 490 -4.67 10.29 5.00
N PRO A 491 -4.11 9.18 4.49
CA PRO A 491 -2.70 8.96 4.66
C PRO A 491 -2.08 10.17 3.98
N LYS A 492 -1.54 11.11 4.77
CA LYS A 492 -0.81 12.27 4.25
C LYS A 492 0.10 11.73 3.15
N LYS A 493 -0.20 12.08 1.89
CA LYS A 493 0.73 11.91 0.79
C LYS A 493 1.98 12.65 1.24
N ARG A 494 3.01 11.93 1.69
CA ARG A 494 4.36 12.45 1.69
C ARG A 494 4.65 12.75 0.24
N VAL A 495 4.52 14.02 -0.12
CA VAL A 495 5.13 14.58 -1.31
C VAL A 495 6.62 14.30 -1.13
N GLN A 496 7.12 13.26 -1.80
CA GLN A 496 8.53 13.18 -2.13
C GLN A 496 8.77 14.38 -3.05
N SER A 497 9.44 15.39 -2.51
CA SER A 497 10.06 16.43 -3.33
C SER A 497 11.32 15.83 -3.95
N PRO A 498 11.69 16.25 -5.17
CA PRO A 498 12.79 15.68 -5.94
C PRO A 498 14.15 15.75 -5.24
#